data_AF-A0A653XJ97-F1
#
_entry.id   AF-A0A653XJ97-F1
#
_cell.length_a   1.000
_cell.length_b   1.000
_cell.length_c   1.000
_cell.angle_alpha   90.00
_cell.angle_beta   90.00
_cell.angle_gamma   90.00
#
_symmetry.space_group_name_H-M   'P 1'
#
loop_
_entity.id
_entity.type
_entity.pdbx_description
1 polymer ?
#
loop_
_entity_poly.entity_id
_entity_poly.type
_entity_poly.pdbx_seq_one_letter_code
_entity_poly.pdbx_strand_id
1 'polypeptide(L)'
;MGVIVGPRVIDAGASLFSVLISPVAVAAGFPSPAQDYFDGRIDLNAHLIKDITSTFVVRVTGDSMEGAGISDGDELIVNRALEPRDGAVVIAVLDGELTVKRLRITRTGVVLQAENPKYPDIHVPALSELTIWGVATRCLHHV
;
A
#
# COMPACT_ATOMS: atom_id res chain seq x y z
N MET A 1 42.31 40.72 11.42
CA MET A 1 42.44 40.46 9.97
C MET A 1 42.58 38.97 9.80
N GLY A 2 41.57 38.30 9.21
CA GLY A 2 41.56 36.86 8.94
C GLY A 2 40.76 36.02 9.93
N VAL A 3 39.62 35.50 9.48
CA VAL A 3 39.37 34.05 9.41
C VAL A 3 38.57 33.81 8.12
N ILE A 4 39.14 33.04 7.21
CA ILE A 4 38.45 32.51 6.04
C ILE A 4 37.42 31.51 6.55
N VAL A 5 36.13 31.87 6.50
CA VAL A 5 35.05 30.91 6.71
C VAL A 5 34.82 30.25 5.36
N GLY A 6 35.26 28.99 5.23
CA GLY A 6 35.00 28.17 4.05
C GLY A 6 33.51 28.08 3.72
N PRO A 7 33.14 27.64 2.52
CA PRO A 7 31.74 27.53 2.13
C PRO A 7 31.05 26.60 3.12
N ARG A 8 30.14 27.16 3.92
CA ARG A 8 29.12 26.37 4.60
C ARG A 8 28.37 25.63 3.51
N VAL A 9 28.64 24.34 3.39
CA VAL A 9 27.69 23.42 2.78
C VAL A 9 26.46 23.50 3.67
N ILE A 10 25.49 24.29 3.23
CA ILE A 10 24.13 24.16 3.71
C ILE A 10 23.63 22.82 3.16
N ASP A 11 23.58 21.80 4.01
CA ASP A 11 22.84 20.58 3.68
C ASP A 11 21.37 20.98 3.49
N ALA A 12 21.00 21.21 2.25
CA ALA A 12 19.62 21.33 1.87
C ALA A 12 18.99 19.93 1.97
N GLY A 13 18.22 19.69 3.02
CA GLY A 13 17.13 18.71 2.96
C GLY A 13 17.15 17.56 3.95
N ALA A 14 17.31 17.81 5.26
CA ALA A 14 16.67 16.92 6.22
C ALA A 14 15.15 17.14 6.13
N SER A 15 14.43 16.22 5.48
CA SER A 15 12.96 16.22 5.47
C SER A 15 12.45 16.31 6.91
N LEU A 16 11.73 17.40 7.23
CA LEU A 16 11.06 17.62 8.53
C LEU A 16 10.01 16.54 8.85
N PHE A 17 9.74 15.63 7.92
CA PHE A 17 8.70 14.61 7.98
C PHE A 17 9.22 13.17 8.15
N SER A 18 10.51 13.02 8.49
CA SER A 18 11.09 11.71 8.79
C SER A 18 10.83 11.29 10.24
N VAL A 19 10.51 10.02 10.47
CA VAL A 19 10.30 9.42 11.80
C VAL A 19 11.49 8.53 12.17
N LEU A 20 11.65 8.20 13.46
CA LEU A 20 12.66 7.24 13.89
C LEU A 20 12.28 5.83 13.42
N ILE A 21 13.27 5.06 12.97
CA ILE A 21 13.09 3.65 12.63
C ILE A 21 14.12 2.82 13.39
N SER A 22 13.70 1.64 13.85
CA SER A 22 14.64 0.65 14.39
C SER A 22 15.51 0.10 13.25
N PRO A 23 16.85 0.15 13.37
CA PRO A 23 17.74 -0.48 12.39
C PRO A 23 17.66 -2.01 12.43
N VAL A 24 17.10 -2.58 13.51
CA VAL A 24 16.92 -4.02 13.69
C VAL A 24 15.44 -4.40 13.75
N ALA A 25 15.09 -5.56 13.20
CA ALA A 25 13.74 -6.09 13.32
C ALA A 25 13.41 -6.41 14.79
N VAL A 26 12.22 -5.99 15.25
CA VAL A 26 11.72 -6.34 16.59
C VAL A 26 10.95 -7.65 16.49
N ALA A 27 11.25 -8.59 17.39
CA ALA A 27 10.53 -9.85 17.45
C ALA A 27 9.09 -9.60 17.95
N ALA A 28 8.09 -10.09 17.20
CA ALA A 28 6.69 -10.08 17.65
C ALA A 28 6.41 -11.07 18.80
N GLY A 29 7.39 -11.92 19.16
CA GLY A 29 7.30 -12.92 20.22
C GLY A 29 8.17 -12.57 21.43
N PHE A 30 9.01 -13.51 21.87
CA PHE A 30 9.85 -13.31 23.06
C PHE A 30 10.90 -12.21 22.84
N PRO A 31 10.99 -11.22 23.75
CA PRO A 31 11.93 -10.12 23.61
C PRO A 31 13.37 -10.60 23.80
N SER A 32 14.28 -10.15 22.93
CA SER A 32 15.72 -10.31 23.16
C SER A 32 16.21 -9.16 24.05
N PRO A 33 16.93 -9.43 25.15
CA PRO A 33 17.30 -8.42 26.15
C PRO A 33 18.41 -7.44 25.73
N ALA A 34 18.90 -7.50 24.49
CA ALA A 34 19.89 -6.57 23.96
C ALA A 34 19.27 -5.69 22.87
N GLN A 35 19.13 -4.39 23.10
CA GLN A 35 18.79 -3.43 22.06
C GLN A 35 19.53 -2.10 22.28
N ASP A 36 20.35 -1.75 21.29
CA ASP A 36 21.07 -0.50 21.17
C ASP A 36 20.15 0.64 20.68
N TYR A 37 20.60 1.87 20.92
CA TYR A 37 19.88 3.13 20.69
C TYR A 37 19.49 3.38 19.21
N PHE A 38 18.35 4.05 19.00
CA PHE A 38 17.80 4.41 17.69
C PHE A 38 18.57 5.56 17.03
N ASP A 39 19.32 5.28 15.97
CA ASP A 39 20.03 6.28 15.15
C ASP A 39 19.47 6.41 13.72
N GLY A 40 18.57 5.50 13.30
CA GLY A 40 17.93 5.50 11.98
C GLY A 40 16.74 6.46 11.85
N ARG A 41 16.60 7.09 10.67
CA ARG A 41 15.40 7.85 10.26
C ARG A 41 14.81 7.29 8.98
N ILE A 42 13.48 7.33 8.86
CA ILE A 42 12.75 6.94 7.65
C ILE A 42 11.78 8.04 7.23
N ASP A 43 11.77 8.37 5.93
CA ASP A 43 10.71 9.17 5.33
C ASP A 43 9.64 8.22 4.79
N LEU A 44 8.44 8.24 5.40
CA LEU A 44 7.35 7.34 5.02
C LEU A 44 6.82 7.62 3.61
N ASN A 45 6.90 8.86 3.13
CA ASN A 45 6.50 9.17 1.76
C ASN A 45 7.43 8.47 0.79
N ALA A 46 8.75 8.64 0.93
CA ALA A 46 9.72 7.98 0.06
C ALA A 46 9.68 6.45 0.20
N HIS A 47 9.34 5.94 1.38
CA HIS A 47 9.27 4.50 1.63
C HIS A 47 8.03 3.84 1.02
N LEU A 48 6.86 4.49 1.11
CA LEU A 48 5.58 3.91 0.70
C LEU A 48 5.15 4.34 -0.71
N ILE A 49 5.58 5.52 -1.16
CA ILE A 49 5.14 6.15 -2.41
C ILE A 49 6.31 6.18 -3.39
N LYS A 50 6.24 5.31 -4.41
CA LYS A 50 7.22 5.28 -5.50
C LYS A 50 7.10 6.47 -6.45
N ASP A 51 5.85 6.85 -6.74
CA ASP A 51 5.51 7.97 -7.61
C ASP A 51 4.22 8.62 -7.09
N ILE A 52 4.33 9.88 -6.67
CA ILE A 52 3.24 10.63 -6.04
C ILE A 52 2.10 10.95 -7.01
N THR A 53 2.38 11.01 -8.31
CA THR A 53 1.38 11.37 -9.33
C THR A 53 0.44 10.21 -9.65
N SER A 54 0.87 8.97 -9.38
CA SER A 54 0.13 7.74 -9.65
C SER A 54 -0.32 7.01 -8.39
N THR A 55 -0.03 7.55 -7.20
CA THR A 55 -0.34 6.92 -5.91
C THR A 55 -1.49 7.62 -5.20
N PHE A 56 -2.44 6.83 -4.70
CA PHE A 56 -3.64 7.29 -4.02
C PHE A 56 -3.86 6.47 -2.75
N VAL A 57 -4.51 7.06 -1.76
CA VAL A 57 -4.98 6.34 -0.56
C VAL A 57 -6.49 6.20 -0.65
N VAL A 58 -7.00 4.99 -0.44
CA VAL A 58 -8.43 4.67 -0.46
C VAL A 58 -8.81 4.04 0.87
N ARG A 59 -9.89 4.50 1.48
CA ARG A 59 -10.46 3.88 2.68
C ARG A 59 -11.37 2.71 2.29
N VAL A 60 -11.16 1.57 2.93
CA VAL A 60 -11.93 0.36 2.73
C VAL A 60 -13.22 0.42 3.53
N THR A 61 -14.27 -0.14 2.94
CA THR A 61 -15.55 -0.39 3.63
C THR A 61 -15.97 -1.83 3.37
N GLY A 62 -16.48 -2.50 4.40
CA GLY A 62 -16.86 -3.91 4.39
C GLY A 62 -15.70 -4.88 4.66
N ASP A 63 -16.06 -6.16 4.81
CA ASP A 63 -15.19 -7.26 5.28
C ASP A 63 -14.88 -8.30 4.17
N SER A 64 -15.23 -8.02 2.92
CA SER A 64 -15.07 -9.00 1.81
C SER A 64 -13.61 -9.40 1.52
N MET A 65 -12.64 -8.68 2.08
CA MET A 65 -11.21 -8.88 1.86
C MET A 65 -10.43 -9.31 3.11
N GLU A 66 -11.12 -9.75 4.18
CA GLU A 66 -10.51 -10.12 5.47
C GLU A 66 -9.40 -11.18 5.34
N GLY A 67 -9.57 -12.20 4.49
CA GLY A 67 -8.57 -13.23 4.24
C GLY A 67 -7.28 -12.73 3.57
N ALA A 68 -7.31 -11.53 2.99
CA ALA A 68 -6.13 -10.82 2.51
C ALA A 68 -5.48 -9.92 3.58
N GLY A 69 -6.00 -9.92 4.81
CA GLY A 69 -5.59 -9.00 5.87
C GLY A 69 -6.04 -7.56 5.63
N ILE A 70 -7.16 -7.38 4.92
CA ILE A 70 -7.76 -6.07 4.65
C ILE A 70 -9.13 -6.04 5.33
N SER A 71 -9.26 -5.18 6.33
CA SER A 71 -10.44 -5.07 7.19
C SER A 71 -11.24 -3.81 6.88
N ASP A 72 -12.48 -3.77 7.37
CA ASP A 72 -13.30 -2.55 7.34
C ASP A 72 -12.57 -1.39 8.04
N GLY A 73 -12.55 -0.21 7.41
CA GLY A 73 -11.88 0.97 7.93
C GLY A 73 -10.40 1.11 7.56
N ASP A 74 -9.77 0.07 7.00
CA ASP A 74 -8.37 0.12 6.58
C ASP A 74 -8.12 1.13 5.46
N GLU A 75 -6.87 1.55 5.31
CA GLU A 75 -6.43 2.44 4.25
C GLU A 75 -5.48 1.71 3.28
N LEU A 76 -5.86 1.64 2.01
CA LEU A 76 -5.03 1.03 0.97
C LEU A 76 -4.23 2.09 0.23
N ILE A 77 -2.93 1.85 0.07
CA ILE A 77 -2.09 2.60 -0.87
C ILE A 77 -2.22 1.95 -2.24
N VAL A 78 -2.82 2.67 -3.18
CA VAL A 78 -3.15 2.21 -4.53
C VAL A 78 -2.29 2.93 -5.55
N ASN A 79 -1.70 2.19 -6.48
CA ASN A 79 -0.94 2.75 -7.59
C ASN A 79 -1.65 2.49 -8.92
N ARG A 80 -1.93 3.55 -9.68
CA ARG A 80 -2.64 3.50 -10.97
C ARG A 80 -1.72 3.27 -12.17
N ALA A 81 -0.42 3.49 -12.02
CA ALA A 81 0.57 3.25 -13.08
C ALA A 81 1.02 1.78 -13.14
N LEU A 82 0.70 0.97 -12.12
CA LEU A 82 0.99 -0.46 -12.14
C LEU A 82 0.01 -1.21 -13.04
N GLU A 83 0.57 -2.05 -13.91
CA GLU A 83 -0.21 -3.01 -14.70
C GLU A 83 -0.82 -4.09 -13.78
N PRO A 84 -2.15 -4.27 -13.76
CA PRO A 84 -2.80 -5.30 -12.97
C PRO A 84 -2.43 -6.70 -13.47
N ARG A 85 -2.10 -7.60 -12.55
CA ARG A 85 -1.74 -8.99 -12.85
C ARG A 85 -2.66 -9.96 -12.11
N ASP A 86 -2.73 -11.21 -12.59
CA ASP A 86 -3.41 -12.28 -11.88
C ASP A 86 -2.90 -12.38 -10.43
N GLY A 87 -3.82 -12.48 -9.48
CA GLY A 87 -3.56 -12.52 -8.04
C GLY A 87 -3.38 -11.16 -7.37
N ALA A 88 -3.29 -10.05 -8.12
CA ALA A 88 -3.17 -8.72 -7.54
C ALA A 88 -4.47 -8.30 -6.81
N VAL A 89 -4.35 -7.61 -5.68
CA VAL A 89 -5.48 -6.89 -5.09
C VAL A 89 -5.66 -5.58 -5.86
N VAL A 90 -6.87 -5.35 -6.36
CA VAL A 90 -7.17 -4.21 -7.23
C VAL A 90 -8.36 -3.43 -6.73
N ILE A 91 -8.36 -2.14 -7.05
CA ILE A 91 -9.57 -1.33 -7.07
C ILE A 91 -10.17 -1.48 -8.47
N ALA A 92 -11.32 -2.12 -8.57
CA ALA A 92 -12.05 -2.31 -9.82
C ALA A 92 -13.28 -1.40 -9.83
N VAL A 93 -13.59 -0.85 -11.00
CA VAL A 93 -14.87 -0.22 -11.32
C VAL A 93 -15.61 -1.21 -12.21
N LEU A 94 -16.68 -1.81 -11.71
CA LEU A 94 -17.54 -2.73 -12.45
C LEU A 94 -18.92 -2.10 -12.60
N ASP A 95 -19.33 -1.85 -13.85
CA ASP A 95 -20.62 -1.23 -14.18
C ASP A 95 -20.88 0.09 -13.40
N GLY A 96 -19.80 0.86 -13.20
CA GLY A 96 -19.80 2.14 -12.49
C GLY A 96 -19.59 2.05 -10.97
N GLU A 97 -19.57 0.86 -10.38
CA GLU A 97 -19.40 0.65 -8.94
C GLU A 97 -17.96 0.30 -8.57
N LEU A 98 -17.42 0.98 -7.56
CA LEU A 98 -16.07 0.72 -7.03
C LEU A 98 -16.08 -0.47 -6.06
N THR A 99 -15.14 -1.39 -6.25
CA THR A 99 -14.94 -2.53 -5.35
C THR A 99 -13.46 -2.87 -5.18
N VAL A 100 -13.11 -3.43 -4.04
CA VAL A 100 -11.80 -4.02 -3.78
C VAL A 100 -11.92 -5.53 -3.87
N LYS A 101 -11.15 -6.15 -4.75
CA LYS A 101 -11.16 -7.61 -4.96
C LYS A 101 -9.78 -8.10 -5.39
N ARG A 102 -9.55 -9.41 -5.27
CA ARG A 102 -8.42 -10.04 -5.94
C ARG A 102 -8.76 -10.26 -7.40
N LEU A 103 -7.93 -9.71 -8.29
CA LEU A 103 -8.06 -9.93 -9.71
C LEU A 103 -7.61 -11.35 -10.05
N ARG A 104 -8.48 -12.14 -10.67
CA ARG A 104 -8.13 -13.44 -11.23
C ARG A 104 -8.35 -13.42 -12.74
N ILE A 105 -7.31 -13.75 -13.49
CA ILE A 105 -7.33 -13.80 -14.95
C ILE A 105 -7.31 -15.27 -15.35
N THR A 106 -8.43 -15.76 -15.87
CA THR A 106 -8.62 -17.17 -16.23
C THR A 106 -8.71 -17.32 -17.75
N ARG A 107 -8.67 -18.55 -18.25
CA ARG A 107 -8.89 -18.83 -19.69
C ARG A 107 -10.28 -18.44 -20.18
N THR A 108 -11.25 -18.37 -19.27
CA THR A 108 -12.66 -18.12 -19.55
C THR A 108 -13.08 -16.69 -19.26
N GLY A 109 -12.16 -15.83 -18.80
CA GLY A 109 -12.43 -14.42 -18.50
C GLY A 109 -11.85 -13.96 -17.18
N VAL A 110 -12.33 -12.81 -16.71
CA VAL A 110 -11.89 -12.16 -15.49
C VAL A 110 -12.84 -12.49 -14.34
N VAL A 111 -12.27 -12.75 -13.16
CA VAL A 111 -13.02 -12.94 -11.91
C VAL A 111 -12.50 -11.94 -10.88
N LEU A 112 -13.42 -11.22 -10.23
CA LEU A 112 -13.12 -10.40 -9.07
C LEU A 112 -13.43 -11.22 -7.81
N GLN A 113 -12.38 -11.84 -7.29
CA GLN A 113 -12.47 -12.80 -6.19
C GLN A 113 -12.48 -12.09 -4.84
N ALA A 114 -13.42 -12.49 -3.97
CA ALA A 114 -13.44 -12.06 -2.58
C ALA A 114 -12.46 -12.90 -1.76
N GLU A 115 -11.95 -12.34 -0.67
CA GLU A 115 -11.11 -13.05 0.29
C GLU A 115 -11.88 -13.30 1.58
N ASN A 116 -13.17 -13.56 1.45
CA ASN A 116 -14.05 -13.87 2.57
C ASN A 116 -15.14 -14.85 2.07
N PRO A 117 -15.24 -16.07 2.64
CA PRO A 117 -16.19 -17.10 2.20
C PRO A 117 -17.66 -16.69 2.22
N LYS A 118 -18.02 -15.64 2.97
CA LYS A 118 -19.40 -15.10 3.00
C LYS A 118 -19.79 -14.39 1.70
N TYR A 119 -18.80 -14.03 0.88
CA TYR A 119 -18.98 -13.25 -0.33
C TYR A 119 -18.62 -14.11 -1.55
N PRO A 120 -19.53 -14.28 -2.52
CA PRO A 120 -19.24 -15.03 -3.73
C PRO A 120 -18.28 -14.27 -4.64
N ASP A 121 -17.49 -15.02 -5.41
CA ASP A 121 -16.66 -14.49 -6.47
C ASP A 121 -17.52 -13.88 -7.58
N ILE A 122 -17.10 -12.73 -8.11
CA ILE A 122 -17.81 -12.04 -9.18
C ILE A 122 -17.16 -12.43 -10.51
N HIS A 123 -17.83 -13.30 -11.26
CA HIS A 123 -17.45 -13.59 -12.64
C HIS A 123 -17.91 -12.44 -13.53
N VAL A 124 -16.96 -11.72 -14.12
CA VAL A 124 -17.26 -10.50 -14.88
C VAL A 124 -17.96 -10.90 -16.19
N PRO A 125 -19.23 -10.50 -16.39
CA PRO A 125 -19.95 -10.80 -17.62
C PRO A 125 -19.31 -10.16 -18.85
N ALA A 126 -19.44 -10.80 -20.01
CA ALA A 126 -18.84 -10.30 -21.26
C ALA A 126 -19.37 -8.94 -21.72
N LEU A 127 -20.57 -8.55 -21.27
CA LEU A 127 -21.21 -7.26 -21.60
C LEU A 127 -21.02 -6.19 -20.52
N SER A 128 -20.39 -6.52 -19.39
CA SER A 128 -20.13 -5.56 -18.32
C SER A 128 -18.94 -4.67 -18.64
N GLU A 129 -18.99 -3.44 -18.15
CA GLU A 129 -17.87 -2.52 -18.22
C GLU A 129 -16.98 -2.72 -16.99
N LEU A 130 -15.82 -3.34 -17.19
CA LEU A 130 -14.80 -3.48 -16.16
C LEU A 130 -13.61 -2.57 -16.45
N THR A 131 -13.30 -1.68 -15.51
CA THR A 131 -12.06 -0.91 -15.49
C THR A 131 -11.29 -1.21 -14.23
N ILE A 132 -10.01 -1.57 -14.35
CA ILE A 132 -9.13 -1.62 -13.18
C ILE A 132 -8.60 -0.20 -12.93
N TRP A 133 -9.01 0.41 -11.82
CA TRP A 133 -8.64 1.77 -11.48
C TRP A 133 -7.19 1.87 -11.00
N GLY A 134 -6.74 0.87 -10.24
CA GLY A 134 -5.37 0.76 -9.77
C GLY A 134 -5.11 -0.50 -8.94
N VAL A 135 -3.83 -0.76 -8.66
CA VAL A 135 -3.37 -1.93 -7.90
C VAL A 135 -3.08 -1.52 -6.46
N ALA A 136 -3.64 -2.21 -5.48
CA ALA A 136 -3.32 -2.01 -4.07
C ALA A 136 -1.94 -2.60 -3.77
N THR A 137 -1.08 -1.78 -3.16
CA THR A 137 0.34 -2.11 -2.90
C THR A 137 0.65 -2.32 -1.42
N ARG A 138 -0.09 -1.65 -0.53
CA ARG A 138 0.05 -1.73 0.92
C ARG A 138 -1.33 -1.56 1.56
N CYS A 139 -1.52 -2.22 2.70
CA CYS A 139 -2.63 -1.99 3.62
C CYS A 139 -2.09 -1.33 4.88
N LEU A 140 -2.68 -0.21 5.27
CA LEU A 140 -2.45 0.46 6.55
C LEU A 140 -3.60 0.03 7.46
N HIS A 141 -3.30 -0.93 8.33
CA HIS A 141 -4.25 -1.52 9.24
C HIS A 141 -4.08 -0.91 10.63
N HIS A 142 -5.18 -0.44 11.21
CA HIS A 142 -5.20 0.08 12.57
C HIS A 142 -5.35 -1.09 13.53
N VAL A 143 -4.33 -1.31 14.38
CA VAL A 143 -4.27 -2.42 15.35
C VAL A 143 -4.64 -1.99 16.76
#